data_AF-A0AAF0TMM4-F1
#
_entry.id   AF-A0AAF0TMM4-F1
#
_cell.length_a   1.000
_cell.length_b   1.000
_cell.length_c   1.000
_cell.angle_alpha   90.00
_cell.angle_beta   90.00
_cell.angle_gamma   90.00
#
_symmetry.space_group_name_H-M   'P 1'
#
loop_
_entity.id
_entity.type
_entity.pdbx_description
1 polymer ?
#
loop_
_entity_poly.entity_id
_entity_poly.type
_entity_poly.pdbx_seq_one_letter_code
_entity_poly.pdbx_strand_id
1 'polypeptide(L)'
;MVDEFQERIMEETHSCRYSIHRGSTKMYHDLREVYWWSGMKKGIAEFVVKCPNCQQVKVEHQMPSTLAQNIELPEWKWEMINMDFITGLPRSRMQHDSI
;
A
#
# COMPACT_ATOMS: atom_id res chain seq x y z
N MET A 1 -3.67 -16.34 29.68
CA MET A 1 -4.07 -17.69 29.20
C MET A 1 -5.03 -17.61 28.00
N VAL A 2 -6.06 -16.74 28.01
CA VAL A 2 -6.95 -16.55 26.84
C VAL A 2 -6.27 -15.81 25.68
N ASP A 3 -5.43 -14.81 26.00
CA ASP A 3 -4.73 -14.01 24.98
C ASP A 3 -3.74 -14.83 24.14
N GLU A 4 -3.02 -15.77 24.78
CA GLU A 4 -2.02 -16.64 24.13
C GLU A 4 -2.67 -17.57 23.08
N PHE A 5 -3.90 -18.02 23.32
CA PHE A 5 -4.63 -18.85 22.37
C PHE A 5 -5.07 -18.05 21.14
N GLN A 6 -5.56 -16.82 21.34
CA GLN A 6 -5.94 -15.93 20.24
C GLN A 6 -4.73 -15.58 19.37
N GLU A 7 -3.58 -15.31 20.01
CA GLU A 7 -2.34 -14.99 19.31
C GLU A 7 -1.88 -16.16 18.43
N ARG A 8 -1.91 -17.39 18.93
CA ARG A 8 -1.58 -18.59 18.14
C ARG A 8 -2.49 -18.78 16.93
N ILE A 9 -3.80 -18.57 17.08
CA ILE A 9 -4.75 -18.64 15.96
C ILE A 9 -4.41 -17.58 14.91
N MET A 10 -4.10 -16.35 15.34
CA MET A 10 -3.75 -15.25 14.44
C MET A 10 -2.44 -15.53 13.70
N GLU A 11 -1.43 -16.03 14.39
CA GLU A 11 -0.14 -16.45 13.85
C GLU A 11 -0.30 -17.53 12.78
N GLU A 12 -1.03 -18.60 13.09
CA GLU A 12 -1.24 -19.71 12.16
C GLU A 12 -2.01 -19.28 10.91
N THR A 13 -3.02 -18.41 11.09
CA THR A 13 -3.86 -17.94 9.98
C THR A 13 -3.11 -16.96 9.08
N HIS A 14 -2.21 -16.14 9.62
CA HIS A 14 -1.53 -15.07 8.88
C HIS A 14 -0.14 -15.43 8.37
N SER A 15 0.63 -16.18 9.17
CA SER A 15 2.04 -16.52 8.91
C SER A 15 2.22 -17.88 8.23
N CYS A 16 1.15 -18.65 8.04
CA CYS A 16 1.23 -19.92 7.29
C CYS A 16 1.72 -19.67 5.85
N ARG A 17 2.56 -20.58 5.33
CA ARG A 17 3.15 -20.50 3.98
C ARG A 17 2.11 -20.33 2.88
N TYR A 18 0.91 -20.86 3.08
CA TYR A 18 -0.21 -20.77 2.13
C TYR A 18 -1.07 -19.51 2.31
N SER A 19 -0.82 -18.71 3.35
CA SER A 19 -1.66 -17.58 3.73
C SER A 19 -1.44 -16.32 2.87
N ILE A 20 -0.30 -16.22 2.15
CA ILE A 20 0.10 -15.05 1.36
C ILE A 20 -0.19 -13.73 2.12
N HIS A 21 0.04 -13.73 3.44
CA HIS A 21 -0.17 -12.57 4.32
C HIS A 21 -1.49 -11.81 4.04
N ARG A 22 -2.60 -12.55 4.17
CA ARG A 22 -3.96 -12.01 4.02
C ARG A 22 -4.15 -10.72 4.81
N GLY A 23 -4.85 -9.76 4.21
CA GLY A 23 -5.24 -8.53 4.89
C GLY A 23 -6.24 -8.76 6.02
N SER A 24 -6.39 -7.78 6.90
CA SER A 24 -7.24 -7.84 8.11
C SER A 24 -8.68 -8.27 7.81
N THR A 25 -9.30 -7.72 6.75
CA THR A 25 -10.66 -8.07 6.34
C THR A 25 -10.81 -9.55 6.02
N LYS A 26 -9.93 -10.10 5.17
CA LYS A 26 -10.00 -11.51 4.78
C LYS A 26 -9.75 -12.42 5.97
N MET A 27 -8.76 -12.08 6.80
CA MET A 27 -8.45 -12.84 8.01
C MET A 27 -9.63 -12.87 8.99
N TYR A 28 -10.35 -11.76 9.17
CA TYR A 28 -11.58 -11.73 9.97
C TYR A 28 -12.69 -12.61 9.39
N HIS A 29 -12.89 -12.59 8.08
CA HIS A 29 -13.89 -13.43 7.43
C HIS A 29 -13.59 -14.92 7.56
N ASP A 30 -12.32 -15.31 7.51
CA ASP A 30 -11.89 -16.70 7.65
C ASP A 30 -12.06 -17.18 9.11
N LEU A 31 -11.65 -16.35 10.07
CA LEU A 31 -11.69 -16.72 11.48
C LEU A 31 -13.10 -16.76 12.07
N ARG A 32 -14.00 -15.86 11.63
CA ARG A 32 -15.37 -15.79 12.18
C ARG A 32 -16.25 -16.99 11.87
N GLU A 33 -15.84 -17.85 10.94
CA GLU A 33 -16.58 -19.07 10.59
C GLU A 33 -16.42 -20.15 11.66
N VAL A 34 -15.31 -20.13 12.41
CA VAL A 34 -14.94 -21.18 13.37
C VAL A 34 -14.77 -20.64 14.79
N TYR A 35 -14.35 -19.39 14.94
CA TYR A 35 -14.00 -18.78 16.22
C TYR A 35 -14.74 -17.47 16.46
N TRP A 36 -14.91 -17.14 17.75
CA TRP A 36 -15.46 -15.87 18.18
C TRP A 36 -14.88 -15.44 19.53
N TRP A 37 -14.54 -14.16 19.65
CA TRP A 37 -14.21 -13.51 20.92
C TRP A 37 -14.48 -12.00 20.86
N SER A 38 -14.55 -11.35 22.01
CA SER A 38 -14.76 -9.91 22.11
C SER A 38 -13.57 -9.14 21.51
N GLY A 39 -13.85 -8.16 20.65
CA GLY A 39 -12.80 -7.36 20.02
C GLY A 39 -12.02 -8.04 18.89
N MET A 40 -12.43 -9.22 18.40
CA MET A 40 -11.73 -9.97 17.35
C MET A 40 -11.32 -9.14 16.12
N LYS A 41 -12.22 -8.31 15.58
CA LYS A 41 -11.88 -7.41 14.44
C LYS A 41 -10.72 -6.48 14.76
N LYS A 42 -10.73 -5.88 15.97
CA LYS A 42 -9.71 -4.93 16.41
C LYS A 42 -8.37 -5.63 16.61
N GLY A 43 -8.37 -6.78 17.29
CA GLY A 43 -7.17 -7.58 17.49
C GLY A 43 -6.53 -8.03 16.18
N ILE A 44 -7.33 -8.49 15.21
CA ILE A 44 -6.84 -8.87 13.87
C ILE A 44 -6.23 -7.67 13.14
N ALA A 45 -6.88 -6.50 13.20
CA ALA A 45 -6.34 -5.29 12.58
C ALA A 45 -4.98 -4.90 13.19
N GLU A 46 -4.88 -4.90 14.53
CA GLU A 46 -3.63 -4.61 15.23
C GLU A 46 -2.52 -5.63 14.94
N PHE A 47 -2.87 -6.91 14.82
CA PHE A 47 -1.93 -7.98 14.48
C PHE A 47 -1.37 -7.81 13.07
N VAL A 48 -2.25 -7.62 12.07
CA VAL A 48 -1.83 -7.46 10.66
C VAL A 48 -1.02 -6.19 10.45
N VAL A 49 -1.37 -5.09 11.15
CA VAL A 49 -0.60 -3.82 11.08
C VAL A 49 0.82 -4.01 11.60
N LYS A 50 1.06 -4.88 12.59
CA LYS A 50 2.41 -5.14 13.12
C LYS A 50 3.26 -6.06 12.24
N CYS A 51 2.70 -6.68 11.19
CA CYS A 51 3.42 -7.59 10.31
C CYS A 51 4.41 -6.82 9.39
N PRO A 52 5.74 -7.02 9.50
CA PRO A 52 6.72 -6.30 8.70
C PRO A 52 6.60 -6.55 7.20
N ASN A 53 6.19 -7.75 6.80
CA ASN A 53 5.96 -8.09 5.41
C ASN A 53 4.77 -7.30 4.88
N CYS A 54 3.62 -7.34 5.56
CA CYS A 54 2.44 -6.56 5.17
C CYS A 54 2.72 -5.06 5.04
N GLN A 55 3.51 -4.48 5.94
CA GLN A 55 3.88 -3.06 5.88
C GLN A 55 4.71 -2.70 4.63
N GLN A 56 5.54 -3.63 4.14
CA GLN A 56 6.42 -3.38 3.00
C GLN A 56 5.74 -3.66 1.65
N VAL A 57 4.95 -4.73 1.54
CA VAL A 57 4.31 -5.11 0.27
C VAL A 57 2.91 -4.54 0.07
N LYS A 58 2.17 -4.21 1.13
CA LYS A 58 0.83 -3.61 0.94
C LYS A 58 1.00 -2.12 0.71
N VAL A 59 0.57 -1.68 -0.47
CA VAL A 59 0.51 -0.26 -0.82
C VAL A 59 -0.55 0.43 0.06
N GLU A 60 -0.23 1.62 0.57
CA GLU A 60 -1.23 2.50 1.15
C GLU A 60 -2.20 2.93 0.06
N HIS A 61 -3.45 2.50 0.15
CA HIS A 61 -4.51 2.93 -0.78
C HIS A 61 -5.10 4.30 -0.42
N GLN A 62 -4.58 4.95 0.63
CA GLN A 62 -4.97 6.31 0.94
C GLN A 62 -4.34 7.22 -0.11
N MET A 63 -5.17 8.06 -0.72
CA MET A 63 -4.65 9.20 -1.48
C MET A 63 -3.72 9.96 -0.55
N PRO A 64 -2.44 10.17 -0.90
CA PRO A 64 -1.62 11.07 -0.13
C PRO A 64 -2.37 12.39 -0.09
N SER A 65 -2.58 12.91 1.12
CA SER A 65 -3.06 14.27 1.34
C SER A 65 -1.95 15.22 0.88
N THR A 66 -1.66 15.24 -0.42
CA THR A 66 -0.77 16.21 -1.00
C THR A 66 -1.48 17.53 -0.85
N LEU A 67 -0.92 18.40 -0.01
CA LEU A 67 -1.20 19.82 -0.10
C LEU A 67 -0.91 20.19 -1.55
N ALA A 68 -1.94 20.56 -2.31
CA ALA A 68 -1.72 21.10 -3.64
C ALA A 68 -0.77 22.28 -3.44
N GLN A 69 0.47 22.16 -3.91
CA GLN A 69 1.37 23.30 -3.91
C GLN A 69 0.72 24.32 -4.84
N ASN A 70 0.29 25.45 -4.27
CA ASN A 70 -0.15 26.57 -5.07
C ASN A 70 1.07 27.05 -5.86
N ILE A 71 1.10 26.71 -7.14
CA ILE A 71 2.05 27.31 -8.08
C ILE A 71 1.55 28.73 -8.30
N GLU A 72 2.37 29.72 -7.96
CA GLU A 72 2.05 31.12 -8.25
C GLU A 72 1.89 31.31 -9.76
N LEU A 73 0.83 32.02 -10.16
CA LEU A 73 0.58 32.31 -11.56
C LEU A 73 1.62 33.33 -12.03
N PRO A 74 2.36 33.08 -13.12
CA PRO A 74 3.26 34.09 -13.69
C PRO A 74 2.45 35.30 -14.14
N GLU A 75 2.93 36.50 -13.80
CA GLU A 75 2.31 37.78 -14.14
C GLU A 75 2.68 38.23 -15.56
N TRP A 76 3.82 37.77 -16.08
CA TRP A 76 4.36 38.19 -17.37
C TRP A 76 4.70 37.03 -18.30
N LYS A 77 4.73 37.33 -19.60
CA LYS A 77 5.17 36.36 -20.62
C LYS A 77 6.63 35.98 -20.35
N TRP A 78 6.94 34.69 -20.45
CA TRP A 78 8.28 34.11 -20.28
C TRP A 78 8.85 34.12 -18.86
N GLU A 79 8.05 34.46 -17.85
CA GLU A 79 8.46 34.41 -16.44
C GLU A 79 8.67 32.97 -15.93
N MET A 80 7.89 32.02 -16.48
CA MET A 80 7.99 30.61 -16.14
C MET A 80 7.97 29.75 -17.42
N ILE A 81 8.95 28.86 -17.55
CA ILE A 81 9.03 27.85 -18.61
C ILE A 81 9.19 26.49 -17.94
N ASN A 82 8.20 25.62 -18.08
CA ASN A 82 8.27 24.24 -17.65
C ASN A 82 8.70 23.37 -18.83
N MET A 83 9.70 22.51 -18.62
CA MET A 83 10.20 21.58 -19.63
C MET A 83 10.02 20.15 -19.13
N ASP A 84 9.57 19.27 -20.02
CA ASP A 84 9.49 17.84 -19.78
C ASP A 84 10.12 17.07 -20.95
N PHE A 85 10.64 15.88 -20.67
CA PHE A 85 11.30 15.03 -21.66
C PHE A 85 10.41 13.85 -22.01
N ILE A 86 10.15 13.68 -23.30
CA ILE A 86 9.49 12.47 -23.81
C ILE A 86 10.58 11.50 -24.27
N THR A 87 10.63 10.32 -23.64
CA THR A 87 11.57 9.25 -23.98
C THR A 87 10.85 8.05 -24.61
N GLY A 88 11.59 7.15 -25.25
CA GLY A 88 11.03 5.93 -25.86
C GLY A 88 10.42 6.11 -27.25
N LEU A 89 10.75 7.20 -27.95
CA LEU A 89 10.33 7.41 -29.34
C LEU A 89 11.15 6.54 -30.31
N PRO A 90 10.59 6.19 -31.50
CA PRO A 90 11.36 5.53 -32.54
C PRO A 90 12.60 6.33 -32.94
N ARG A 91 13.70 5.64 -33.27
CA ARG A 91 14.92 6.30 -33.74
C ARG A 91 14.66 7.10 -35.02
N SER A 92 15.35 8.23 -35.15
CA SER A 92 15.32 9.02 -36.37
C SER A 92 15.90 8.24 -37.55
N ARG A 93 15.68 8.72 -38.78
CA ARG A 93 16.30 8.12 -39.99
C ARG A 93 17.83 8.14 -39.94
N MET A 94 18.40 9.08 -39.19
CA MET A 94 19.85 9.19 -38.94
C MET A 94 20.28 8.41 -37.69
N GLN A 95 19.40 7.56 -37.15
CA GLN A 95 19.61 6.67 -36.00
C GLN A 95 19.79 7.35 -34.64
N HIS A 96 19.43 8.63 -34.51
CA HIS A 96 19.40 9.32 -33.23
C HIS A 96 18.21 8.85 -32.37
N ASP A 97 18.39 8.79 -31.06
CA ASP A 97 17.32 8.57 -30.08
C ASP A 97 16.85 9.90 -29.46
N SER A 98 16.03 9.85 -28.40
CA SER A 98 15.32 11.01 -27.83
C SER A 98 16.16 11.83 -26.84
N ILE A 99 17.47 11.55 -26.71
CA ILE A 99 18.40 12.18 -25.76
C ILE A 99 19.64 12.70 -26.50
#